data_AF-A0ABC8SN55-F1
#
_entry.id   AF-A0ABC8SN55-F1
#
_cell.length_a   1.000
_cell.length_b   1.000
_cell.length_c   1.000
_cell.angle_alpha   90.00
_cell.angle_beta   90.00
_cell.angle_gamma   90.00
#
_symmetry.space_group_name_H-M   'P 1'
#
loop_
_entity.id
_entity.type
_entity.pdbx_description
1 polymer ?
#
loop_
_entity_poly.entity_id
_entity_poly.type
_entity_poly.pdbx_seq_one_letter_code
_entity_poly.pdbx_strand_id
1 'polypeptide(L)'
;MKIGYCLVVVVLFMVPLCYATRLSGVSSQKLEVKKQLNRLNKPFLKSIKSPDGDTIDCVHISHQPAFDHPSLKNHTVQMRPNYHPEGLLDDNKVSNSKSQNDGSKPIAQLWNLNGRCPEGTIPIRRTKREDILRASSVESFGKKKNSSVPKPKSAGPDFISQYGHQHAIAYVEGDNYYGAKATINVWTPRVQQPNEFSLSQLWILGGSFAYDLNSIEAGWQA
;
A
#
# COMPACT_ATOMS: atom_id res chain seq x y z
N MET A 1 -4.65 53.64 -40.12
CA MET A 1 -5.84 53.47 -39.24
C MET A 1 -6.48 52.08 -39.27
N LYS A 2 -6.57 51.37 -40.41
CA LYS A 2 -7.29 50.08 -40.50
C LYS A 2 -6.63 48.90 -39.75
N ILE A 3 -5.30 48.86 -39.66
CA ILE A 3 -4.55 47.75 -39.03
C ILE A 3 -4.64 47.79 -37.49
N GLY A 4 -4.58 48.99 -36.88
CA GLY A 4 -4.71 49.16 -35.43
C GLY A 4 -6.10 48.78 -34.91
N TYR A 5 -7.15 49.04 -35.69
CA TYR A 5 -8.51 48.66 -35.35
C TYR A 5 -8.71 47.13 -35.34
N CYS A 6 -8.08 46.44 -36.30
CA CYS A 6 -8.10 44.98 -36.36
C CYS A 6 -7.40 44.35 -35.14
N LEU A 7 -6.25 44.88 -34.74
CA LEU A 7 -5.52 44.41 -33.55
C LEU A 7 -6.32 44.62 -32.25
N VAL A 8 -6.97 45.78 -32.09
CA VAL A 8 -7.79 46.08 -30.92
C VAL A 8 -9.02 45.16 -30.84
N VAL A 9 -9.68 44.89 -31.97
CA VAL A 9 -10.82 43.95 -32.02
C VAL A 9 -10.37 42.53 -31.70
N VAL A 10 -9.24 42.05 -32.25
CA VAL A 10 -8.72 40.71 -31.94
C VAL A 10 -8.38 40.56 -30.45
N VAL A 11 -7.74 41.57 -29.84
CA VAL A 11 -7.44 41.53 -28.39
C VAL A 11 -8.73 41.55 -27.55
N LEU A 12 -9.72 42.36 -27.93
CA LEU A 12 -11.01 42.44 -27.24
C LEU A 12 -11.81 41.13 -27.30
N PHE A 13 -11.66 40.31 -28.34
CA PHE A 13 -12.30 38.99 -28.42
C PHE A 13 -11.47 37.87 -27.78
N MET A 14 -10.13 37.90 -27.89
CA MET A 14 -9.26 36.84 -27.37
C MET A 14 -9.15 36.85 -25.84
N VAL A 15 -9.18 38.02 -25.19
CA VAL A 15 -9.13 38.12 -23.72
C VAL A 15 -10.35 37.49 -23.02
N PRO A 16 -11.61 37.77 -23.43
CA PRO A 16 -12.78 37.09 -22.86
C PRO A 16 -12.82 35.58 -23.15
N LEU A 17 -12.41 35.13 -24.34
CA LEU A 17 -12.31 33.69 -24.65
C LEU A 17 -11.30 32.97 -23.74
N CYS A 18 -10.14 33.58 -23.49
CA CYS A 18 -9.14 33.05 -22.55
C CYS A 18 -9.65 33.02 -21.09
N TYR A 19 -10.45 33.99 -20.68
CA TYR A 19 -11.07 34.00 -19.35
C TYR A 19 -12.16 32.92 -19.22
N ALA A 20 -13.02 32.78 -20.23
CA ALA A 20 -14.09 31.79 -20.24
C ALA A 20 -13.56 30.35 -20.20
N THR A 21 -12.50 30.05 -20.96
CA THR A 21 -11.84 28.74 -20.96
C THR A 21 -11.19 28.40 -19.61
N ARG A 22 -10.53 29.37 -18.95
CA ARG A 22 -9.97 29.17 -17.60
C ARG A 22 -11.03 28.94 -16.53
N LEU A 23 -12.12 29.72 -16.55
CA LEU A 23 -13.22 29.56 -15.59
C LEU A 23 -13.91 28.19 -15.74
N SER A 24 -14.09 27.75 -16.98
CA SER A 24 -14.66 26.44 -17.32
C SER A 24 -13.77 25.29 -16.81
N GLY A 25 -12.45 25.42 -16.97
CA GLY A 25 -11.48 24.45 -16.45
C GLY A 25 -11.49 24.33 -14.93
N VAL A 26 -11.51 25.46 -14.19
CA VAL A 26 -11.57 25.46 -12.72
C VAL A 26 -12.89 24.87 -12.19
N SER A 27 -14.01 25.14 -12.87
CA SER A 27 -15.32 24.58 -12.53
C SER A 27 -15.35 23.05 -12.71
N SER A 28 -14.84 22.56 -13.85
CA SER A 28 -14.75 21.13 -14.16
C SER A 28 -13.87 20.38 -13.15
N GLN A 29 -12.68 20.90 -12.84
CA GLN A 29 -11.76 20.31 -11.87
C GLN A 29 -12.38 20.28 -10.46
N LYS A 30 -13.10 21.33 -10.04
CA LYS A 30 -13.83 21.36 -8.76
C LYS A 30 -14.88 20.25 -8.69
N LEU A 31 -15.63 20.02 -9.76
CA LEU A 31 -16.64 18.97 -9.84
C LEU A 31 -16.01 17.58 -9.80
N GLU A 32 -14.92 17.37 -10.53
CA GLU A 32 -14.20 16.10 -10.57
C GLU A 32 -13.62 15.72 -9.21
N VAL A 33 -12.96 16.65 -8.54
CA VAL A 33 -12.46 16.47 -7.17
C VAL A 33 -13.59 16.14 -6.21
N LYS A 34 -14.75 16.81 -6.33
CA LYS A 34 -15.93 16.51 -5.49
C LYS A 34 -16.45 15.09 -5.73
N LYS A 35 -16.56 14.66 -6.99
CA LYS A 35 -16.97 13.29 -7.34
C LYS A 35 -15.99 12.26 -6.77
N GLN A 36 -14.69 12.52 -6.88
CA GLN A 36 -13.66 11.63 -6.36
C GLN A 36 -13.69 11.53 -4.83
N LEU A 37 -13.86 12.66 -4.12
CA LEU A 37 -14.03 12.67 -2.66
C LEU A 37 -15.23 11.84 -2.22
N ASN A 38 -16.38 11.98 -2.90
CA ASN A 38 -17.58 11.22 -2.59
C ASN A 38 -17.40 9.72 -2.83
N ARG A 39 -16.55 9.33 -3.78
CA ARG A 39 -16.23 7.92 -4.03
C ARG A 39 -15.33 7.32 -2.95
N LEU A 40 -14.31 8.07 -2.55
CA LEU A 40 -13.28 7.62 -1.60
C LEU A 40 -13.77 7.64 -0.15
N ASN A 41 -14.45 8.71 0.26
CA ASN A 41 -14.93 8.89 1.62
C ASN A 41 -16.30 8.21 1.77
N LYS A 42 -16.30 7.07 2.45
CA LYS A 42 -17.50 6.25 2.68
C LYS A 42 -18.30 6.78 3.88
N PRO A 43 -19.61 6.50 3.93
CA PRO A 43 -20.41 6.75 5.12
C PRO A 43 -19.78 6.06 6.35
N PHE A 44 -19.68 6.80 7.44
CA PHE A 44 -19.00 6.36 8.66
C PHE A 44 -19.95 6.41 9.85
N LEU A 45 -19.73 5.52 10.83
CA LEU A 45 -20.50 5.45 12.08
C LEU A 45 -19.91 6.36 13.16
N LYS A 46 -18.59 6.49 13.16
CA LYS A 46 -17.83 7.28 14.14
C LYS A 46 -16.64 7.91 13.45
N SER A 47 -16.24 9.10 13.89
CA SER A 47 -15.03 9.78 13.41
C SER A 47 -14.13 10.10 14.59
N ILE A 48 -12.84 9.83 14.44
CA ILE A 48 -11.81 10.03 15.46
C ILE A 48 -10.83 11.07 14.92
N LYS A 49 -10.65 12.16 15.66
CA LYS A 49 -9.63 13.18 15.35
C LYS A 49 -8.32 12.72 15.94
N SER A 50 -7.28 12.70 15.13
CA SER A 50 -5.93 12.37 15.57
C SER A 50 -5.19 13.65 15.99
N PRO A 51 -4.26 13.61 16.96
CA PRO A 51 -3.48 14.79 17.37
C PRO A 51 -2.64 15.42 16.25
N ASP A 52 -2.27 14.64 15.23
CA ASP A 52 -1.54 15.09 14.04
C ASP A 52 -2.44 15.75 12.97
N GLY A 53 -3.74 15.92 13.23
CA GLY A 53 -4.68 16.58 12.32
C GLY A 53 -5.34 15.65 11.28
N ASP A 54 -5.03 14.35 11.32
CA ASP A 54 -5.74 13.34 10.56
C ASP A 54 -7.14 13.06 11.16
N THR A 55 -8.07 12.66 10.30
CA THR A 55 -9.42 12.25 10.71
C THR A 55 -9.62 10.81 10.26
N ILE A 56 -9.89 9.93 11.21
CA ILE A 56 -10.12 8.51 10.98
C ILE A 56 -11.62 8.24 11.07
N ASP A 57 -12.19 7.76 9.98
CA ASP A 57 -13.59 7.41 9.86
C ASP A 57 -13.75 5.90 10.04
N CYS A 58 -14.60 5.52 10.99
CA CYS A 58 -14.95 4.13 11.23
C CYS A 58 -16.09 3.75 10.28
N VAL A 59 -15.73 2.99 9.25
CA VAL A 59 -16.62 2.58 8.15
C VAL A 59 -16.97 1.12 8.34
N HIS A 60 -18.23 0.75 8.10
CA HIS A 60 -18.65 -0.65 8.17
C HIS A 60 -17.79 -1.53 7.25
N ILE A 61 -17.40 -2.72 7.70
CA ILE A 61 -16.44 -3.58 6.99
C ILE A 61 -16.88 -3.91 5.55
N SER A 62 -18.18 -4.09 5.32
CA SER A 62 -18.75 -4.36 3.98
C SER A 62 -18.77 -3.14 3.05
N HIS A 63 -18.49 -1.93 3.55
CA HIS A 63 -18.51 -0.69 2.77
C HIS A 63 -17.12 -0.15 2.46
N GLN A 64 -16.07 -0.94 2.73
CA GLN A 64 -14.70 -0.53 2.43
C GLN A 64 -14.49 -0.32 0.92
N PRO A 65 -13.56 0.59 0.52
CA PRO A 65 -13.34 0.95 -0.88
C PRO A 65 -13.03 -0.23 -1.82
N ALA A 66 -12.46 -1.32 -1.31
CA ALA A 66 -12.18 -2.51 -2.13
C ALA A 66 -13.46 -3.08 -2.78
N PHE A 67 -14.61 -3.01 -2.12
CA PHE A 67 -15.87 -3.55 -2.61
C PHE A 67 -16.55 -2.70 -3.69
N ASP A 68 -15.99 -1.52 -4.02
CA ASP A 68 -16.41 -0.78 -5.22
C ASP A 68 -15.93 -1.46 -6.50
N HIS A 69 -14.94 -2.36 -6.40
CA HIS A 69 -14.42 -3.08 -7.55
C HIS A 69 -15.44 -4.11 -8.05
N PRO A 70 -15.77 -4.15 -9.37
CA PRO A 70 -16.79 -5.05 -9.90
C PRO A 70 -16.58 -6.53 -9.55
N SER A 71 -15.32 -7.00 -9.53
CA SER A 71 -14.96 -8.39 -9.20
C SER A 71 -15.16 -8.75 -7.73
N LEU A 72 -15.36 -7.77 -6.85
CA LEU A 72 -15.56 -7.99 -5.41
C LEU A 72 -17.02 -7.70 -4.99
N LYS A 73 -17.93 -7.49 -5.95
CA LYS A 73 -19.36 -7.40 -5.67
C LYS A 73 -19.84 -8.69 -5.01
N ASN A 74 -20.60 -8.54 -3.92
CA ASN A 74 -21.14 -9.66 -3.13
C ASN A 74 -20.08 -10.59 -2.51
N HIS A 75 -18.84 -10.13 -2.39
CA HIS A 75 -17.80 -10.89 -1.72
C HIS A 75 -18.07 -11.00 -0.21
N THR A 76 -18.16 -12.22 0.31
CA THR A 76 -18.25 -12.48 1.75
C THR A 76 -16.89 -12.31 2.40
N VAL A 77 -16.77 -11.34 3.32
CA VAL A 77 -15.55 -11.16 4.12
C VAL A 77 -15.33 -12.40 4.97
N GLN A 78 -14.20 -13.09 4.75
CA GLN A 78 -13.77 -14.18 5.62
C GLN A 78 -13.16 -13.58 6.89
N MET A 79 -13.82 -13.82 8.03
CA MET A 79 -13.32 -13.40 9.34
C MET A 79 -12.37 -14.45 9.90
N ARG A 80 -11.53 -14.04 10.87
CA ARG A 80 -10.71 -14.99 11.62
C ARG A 80 -11.62 -16.07 12.21
N PRO A 81 -11.36 -17.36 11.97
CA PRO A 81 -12.22 -18.43 12.48
C PRO A 81 -12.22 -18.42 14.01
N ASN A 82 -13.38 -18.71 14.61
CA ASN A 82 -13.54 -18.78 16.06
C ASN A 82 -12.82 -19.98 16.70
N TYR A 83 -12.43 -20.95 15.87
CA TYR A 83 -11.71 -22.14 16.30
C TYR A 83 -10.41 -22.23 15.52
N HIS A 84 -9.31 -22.22 16.25
CA HIS A 84 -8.01 -22.66 15.73
C HIS A 84 -7.83 -24.04 16.34
N PRO A 85 -7.61 -25.11 15.55
CA PRO A 85 -7.24 -26.40 16.13
C PRO A 85 -5.96 -26.17 16.94
N GLU A 86 -6.08 -26.24 18.27
CA GLU A 86 -4.96 -26.12 19.19
C GLU A 86 -3.89 -27.16 18.80
N GLY A 87 -2.65 -26.71 18.66
CA GLY A 87 -1.55 -27.64 18.43
C GLY A 87 -0.23 -27.11 17.91
N LEU A 88 -0.08 -25.85 17.45
CA LEU A 88 1.26 -25.37 17.05
C LEU A 88 1.61 -23.91 17.31
N LEU A 89 0.67 -23.01 17.63
CA LEU A 89 1.02 -21.61 17.96
C LEU A 89 0.01 -21.05 18.95
N ASP A 90 0.21 -21.35 20.23
CA ASP A 90 -0.52 -20.70 21.32
C ASP A 90 -0.45 -19.18 21.17
N ASP A 91 -1.62 -18.55 21.18
CA ASP A 91 -1.84 -17.10 21.24
C ASP A 91 -1.27 -16.44 22.53
N ASN A 92 -0.38 -17.12 23.26
CA ASN A 92 0.34 -16.63 24.44
C ASN A 92 1.61 -15.80 24.12
N LYS A 93 1.95 -15.55 22.84
CA LYS A 93 3.01 -14.59 22.48
C LYS A 93 2.54 -13.13 22.42
N VAL A 94 1.48 -12.77 23.16
CA VAL A 94 1.21 -11.38 23.59
C VAL A 94 0.70 -11.30 25.04
N SER A 95 0.77 -12.37 25.83
CA SER A 95 0.53 -12.30 27.26
C SER A 95 1.83 -11.93 27.98
N ASN A 96 1.96 -10.62 28.25
CA ASN A 96 2.73 -10.04 29.34
C ASN A 96 4.03 -10.77 29.75
N SER A 97 5.14 -10.46 29.09
CA SER A 97 6.29 -10.08 29.90
C SER A 97 5.87 -8.82 30.65
N LYS A 98 5.50 -8.98 31.94
CA LYS A 98 5.61 -7.90 32.92
C LYS A 98 7.10 -7.57 33.05
N SER A 99 7.66 -6.95 32.02
CA SER A 99 8.80 -6.06 32.18
C SER A 99 8.23 -4.87 32.92
N GLN A 100 8.45 -4.85 34.24
CA GLN A 100 8.45 -3.59 34.97
C GLN A 100 9.56 -2.74 34.36
N ASN A 101 9.22 -2.01 33.31
CA ASN A 101 9.93 -0.82 32.89
C ASN A 101 8.84 0.13 32.41
N ASP A 102 8.78 1.26 33.10
CA ASP A 102 7.90 2.40 32.92
C ASP A 102 8.19 3.15 31.59
N GLY A 103 8.14 2.40 30.49
CA GLY A 103 8.27 2.89 29.14
C GLY A 103 6.95 2.61 28.42
N SER A 104 6.23 3.68 28.07
CA SER A 104 4.99 3.60 27.29
C SER A 104 5.20 2.69 26.08
N LYS A 105 4.33 1.67 25.91
CA LYS A 105 4.34 0.84 24.70
C LYS A 105 4.29 1.79 23.49
N PRO A 106 5.22 1.67 22.52
CA PRO A 106 5.26 2.59 21.40
C PRO A 106 3.90 2.56 20.71
N ILE A 107 3.23 3.71 20.69
CA ILE A 107 1.95 3.87 20.03
C ILE A 107 2.21 3.74 18.52
N ALA A 108 1.77 2.63 17.93
CA ALA A 108 2.02 2.35 16.51
C ALA A 108 1.41 3.42 15.59
N GLN A 109 0.27 4.02 15.99
CA GLN A 109 -0.36 5.13 15.27
C GLN A 109 -1.02 6.13 16.24
N LEU A 110 -0.72 7.42 16.08
CA LEU A 110 -1.10 8.51 17.00
C LEU A 110 -2.61 8.60 17.27
N TRP A 111 -3.44 8.30 16.26
CA TRP A 111 -4.89 8.37 16.38
C TRP A 111 -5.48 7.40 17.41
N ASN A 112 -4.75 6.33 17.78
CA ASN A 112 -5.19 5.38 18.81
C ASN A 112 -5.28 6.01 20.21
N LEU A 113 -4.61 7.15 20.43
CA LEU A 113 -4.73 7.93 21.66
C LEU A 113 -6.16 8.42 21.91
N ASN A 114 -6.91 8.69 20.85
CA ASN A 114 -8.26 9.25 20.91
C ASN A 114 -9.35 8.17 20.75
N GLY A 115 -8.96 6.90 20.90
CA GLY A 115 -9.85 5.76 21.00
C GLY A 115 -9.77 4.79 19.82
N ARG A 116 -10.82 3.96 19.71
CA ARG A 116 -10.93 2.88 18.73
C ARG A 116 -12.24 2.93 17.97
N CYS A 117 -12.25 2.26 16.81
CA CYS A 117 -13.46 2.02 16.04
C CYS A 117 -14.30 0.90 16.68
N PRO A 118 -15.64 1.00 16.62
CA PRO A 118 -16.53 -0.05 17.12
C PRO A 118 -16.38 -1.35 16.33
N GLU A 119 -16.82 -2.45 16.91
CA GLU A 119 -16.82 -3.76 16.25
C GLU A 119 -17.63 -3.74 14.95
N GLY A 120 -17.21 -4.55 13.97
CA GLY A 120 -17.81 -4.57 12.63
C GLY A 120 -17.42 -3.38 11.74
N THR A 121 -16.56 -2.48 12.22
CA THR A 121 -16.04 -1.34 11.44
C THR A 121 -14.52 -1.37 11.29
N ILE A 122 -14.04 -0.73 10.24
CA ILE A 122 -12.62 -0.56 9.97
C ILE A 122 -12.24 0.93 10.01
N PRO A 123 -11.06 1.28 10.54
CA PRO A 123 -10.55 2.65 10.53
C PRO A 123 -10.06 3.01 9.12
N ILE A 124 -10.62 4.06 8.52
CA ILE A 124 -10.19 4.60 7.23
C ILE A 124 -9.81 6.07 7.42
N ARG A 125 -8.60 6.46 7.04
CA ARG A 125 -8.22 7.87 7.04
C ARG A 125 -9.02 8.63 5.97
N ARG A 126 -9.71 9.70 6.39
CA ARG A 126 -10.46 10.59 5.50
C ARG A 126 -9.54 11.25 4.49
N THR A 127 -9.92 11.17 3.22
CA THR A 127 -9.24 11.90 2.14
C THR A 127 -9.76 13.33 2.08
N LYS A 128 -8.86 14.31 2.12
CA LYS A 128 -9.21 15.74 2.01
C LYS A 128 -9.02 16.23 0.56
N ARG A 129 -9.52 17.43 0.26
CA ARG A 129 -9.45 18.01 -1.10
C ARG A 129 -8.01 18.20 -1.55
N GLU A 130 -7.20 18.73 -0.65
CA GLU A 130 -5.77 18.95 -0.73
C GLU A 130 -4.96 17.67 -0.96
N ASP A 131 -5.44 16.52 -0.46
CA ASP A 131 -4.80 15.23 -0.73
C ASP A 131 -4.91 14.85 -2.20
N ILE A 132 -6.08 15.04 -2.80
CA ILE A 132 -6.33 14.78 -4.22
C ILE A 132 -5.54 15.75 -5.10
N LEU A 133 -5.53 17.04 -4.73
CA LEU A 133 -4.84 18.09 -5.50
C LEU A 133 -3.30 17.97 -5.43
N ARG A 134 -2.76 17.18 -4.50
CA ARG A 134 -1.33 16.87 -4.41
C ARG A 134 -0.86 15.92 -5.52
N ALA A 135 -1.77 15.11 -6.06
CA ALA A 135 -1.47 14.22 -7.17
C ALA A 135 -1.36 15.00 -8.48
N SER A 136 -0.71 14.39 -9.49
CA SER A 136 -0.54 15.02 -10.80
C SER A 136 -1.88 15.22 -11.55
N SER A 137 -2.87 14.38 -11.25
CA SER A 137 -4.25 14.50 -11.72
C SER A 137 -5.19 13.82 -10.73
N VAL A 138 -6.50 14.07 -10.84
CA VAL A 138 -7.50 13.47 -9.95
C VAL A 138 -7.55 11.94 -10.13
N GLU A 139 -7.32 11.46 -11.35
CA GLU A 139 -7.33 10.04 -11.70
C GLU A 139 -6.02 9.33 -11.32
N SER A 140 -4.93 10.07 -11.09
CA SER A 140 -3.65 9.52 -10.64
C SER A 140 -3.55 9.43 -9.11
N PHE A 141 -4.43 10.11 -8.37
CA PHE A 141 -4.48 10.02 -6.91
C PHE A 141 -4.63 8.56 -6.44
N GLY A 142 -3.73 8.14 -5.54
CA GLY A 142 -3.70 6.77 -5.00
C GLY A 142 -3.15 5.71 -5.96
N LYS A 143 -2.83 6.04 -7.22
CA LYS A 143 -2.20 5.10 -8.16
C LYS A 143 -0.68 5.11 -8.01
N LYS A 144 -0.06 3.93 -8.01
CA LYS A 144 1.39 3.80 -8.14
C LYS A 144 1.81 4.30 -9.52
N LYS A 145 2.86 5.13 -9.58
CA LYS A 145 3.45 5.54 -10.86
C LYS A 145 4.25 4.37 -11.41
N ASN A 146 3.97 3.94 -12.64
CA ASN A 146 4.75 2.89 -13.33
C ASN A 146 6.25 3.25 -13.47
N SER A 147 6.59 4.54 -13.34
CA SER A 147 7.95 5.07 -13.49
C SER A 147 8.81 5.03 -12.21
N SER A 148 8.25 4.69 -11.05
CA SER A 148 8.99 4.66 -9.78
C SER A 148 9.39 3.27 -9.33
N VAL A 149 9.36 2.28 -10.22
CA VAL A 149 10.19 1.08 -10.03
C VAL A 149 11.60 1.53 -10.39
N PRO A 150 12.52 1.70 -9.43
CA PRO A 150 13.92 1.82 -9.78
C PRO A 150 14.20 0.55 -10.57
N LYS A 151 14.46 0.65 -11.88
CA LYS A 151 15.14 -0.41 -12.58
C LYS A 151 16.55 -0.30 -12.04
N PRO A 152 16.97 -1.11 -11.04
CA PRO A 152 18.35 -1.07 -10.64
C PRO A 152 19.10 -1.38 -11.94
N LYS A 153 20.09 -0.56 -12.30
CA LYS A 153 21.05 -1.04 -13.29
C LYS A 153 21.60 -2.30 -12.64
N SER A 154 21.34 -3.47 -13.23
CA SER A 154 22.05 -4.68 -12.83
C SER A 154 23.50 -4.27 -12.70
N ALA A 155 24.10 -4.50 -11.52
CA ALA A 155 25.53 -4.33 -11.37
C ALA A 155 26.13 -5.03 -12.59
N GLY A 156 26.92 -4.29 -13.39
CA GLY A 156 27.57 -4.85 -14.56
C GLY A 156 28.27 -6.15 -14.13
N PRO A 157 28.35 -7.16 -15.01
CA PRO A 157 28.85 -8.46 -14.64
C PRO A 157 30.24 -8.29 -14.06
N ASP A 158 30.36 -8.43 -12.74
CA ASP A 158 31.65 -8.76 -12.15
C ASP A 158 31.94 -10.17 -12.66
N PHE A 159 33.07 -10.34 -13.34
CA PHE A 159 33.46 -11.58 -13.98
C PHE A 159 33.73 -12.65 -12.92
N ILE A 160 32.66 -13.22 -12.34
CA ILE A 160 32.71 -14.33 -11.39
C ILE A 160 31.53 -15.25 -11.73
N SER A 161 31.83 -16.30 -12.50
CA SER A 161 30.99 -17.48 -12.75
C SER A 161 29.65 -17.25 -13.49
N GLN A 162 29.59 -17.68 -14.75
CA GLN A 162 28.36 -17.79 -15.56
C GLN A 162 27.32 -18.82 -15.05
N TYR A 163 27.50 -19.35 -13.84
CA TYR A 163 26.66 -20.38 -13.22
C TYR A 163 26.19 -20.01 -11.81
N GLY A 164 26.20 -18.72 -11.47
CA GLY A 164 25.75 -18.22 -10.17
C GLY A 164 24.27 -17.87 -10.14
N HIS A 165 23.57 -18.30 -9.09
CA HIS A 165 22.25 -17.78 -8.79
C HIS A 165 22.33 -16.36 -8.22
N GLN A 166 21.45 -15.46 -8.66
CA GLN A 166 21.31 -14.13 -8.06
C GLN A 166 20.21 -14.15 -7.00
N HIS A 167 20.56 -13.82 -5.76
CA HIS A 167 19.63 -13.84 -4.63
C HIS A 167 19.68 -12.53 -3.84
N ALA A 168 18.52 -12.13 -3.31
CA ALA A 168 18.44 -11.21 -2.18
C ALA A 168 18.02 -12.01 -0.95
N ILE A 169 18.85 -11.99 0.08
CA ILE A 169 18.68 -12.84 1.27
C ILE A 169 18.57 -11.95 2.50
N ALA A 170 17.61 -12.24 3.36
CA ALA A 170 17.56 -11.76 4.73
C ALA A 170 17.56 -12.99 5.64
N TYR A 171 18.48 -13.03 6.61
CA TYR A 171 18.65 -14.16 7.52
C TYR A 171 18.70 -13.67 8.96
N VAL A 172 18.41 -14.59 9.88
CA VAL A 172 18.52 -14.39 11.32
C VAL A 172 19.17 -15.65 11.91
N GLU A 173 20.16 -15.47 12.77
CA GLU A 173 21.00 -16.54 13.32
C GLU A 173 21.20 -16.33 14.83
N GLY A 174 21.67 -17.36 15.53
CA GLY A 174 22.09 -17.25 16.94
C GLY A 174 21.07 -17.69 17.99
N ASP A 175 19.86 -18.10 17.58
CA ASP A 175 18.81 -18.58 18.48
C ASP A 175 18.17 -19.88 17.96
N ASN A 176 17.40 -20.56 18.83
CA ASN A 176 16.59 -21.72 18.45
C ASN A 176 15.26 -21.27 17.83
N TYR A 177 15.03 -21.58 16.56
CA TYR A 177 13.81 -21.24 15.83
C TYR A 177 12.91 -22.46 15.65
N TYR A 178 11.67 -22.39 16.13
CA TYR A 178 10.69 -23.48 16.02
C TYR A 178 9.73 -23.34 14.82
N GLY A 179 9.92 -22.28 14.02
CA GLY A 179 9.06 -21.97 12.89
C GLY A 179 9.36 -20.58 12.35
N ALA A 180 8.91 -20.30 11.14
CA ALA A 180 9.08 -19.00 10.52
C ALA A 180 7.89 -18.67 9.62
N LYS A 181 7.59 -17.38 9.50
CA LYS A 181 6.52 -16.85 8.66
C LYS A 181 7.05 -15.62 7.93
N ALA A 182 6.96 -15.63 6.60
CA ALA A 182 7.29 -14.49 5.77
C ALA A 182 6.12 -14.16 4.83
N THR A 183 6.02 -12.89 4.44
CA THR A 183 5.18 -12.44 3.33
C THR A 183 6.10 -11.86 2.28
N ILE A 184 6.24 -12.57 1.16
CA ILE A 184 7.11 -12.19 0.06
C ILE A 184 6.23 -11.82 -1.13
N ASN A 185 6.40 -10.61 -1.65
CA ASN A 185 5.63 -10.17 -2.81
C ASN A 185 6.32 -10.65 -4.09
N VAL A 186 5.60 -11.44 -4.90
CA VAL A 186 6.05 -11.87 -6.23
C VAL A 186 5.39 -10.98 -7.28
N TRP A 187 6.18 -10.39 -8.18
CA TRP A 187 5.66 -9.49 -9.22
C TRP A 187 6.11 -9.90 -10.61
N THR A 188 5.32 -10.76 -11.26
CA THR A 188 5.49 -11.19 -12.67
C THR A 188 6.96 -11.36 -13.09
N PRO A 189 7.71 -12.23 -12.42
CA PRO A 189 9.09 -12.49 -12.81
C PRO A 189 9.12 -13.09 -14.21
N ARG A 190 10.18 -12.77 -14.96
CA ARG A 190 10.40 -13.29 -16.31
C ARG A 190 11.82 -13.83 -16.38
N VAL A 191 11.94 -15.05 -16.91
CA VAL A 191 13.21 -15.68 -17.22
C VAL A 191 13.55 -15.42 -18.68
N GLN A 192 14.84 -15.27 -18.99
CA GLN A 192 15.31 -15.01 -20.35
C GLN A 192 15.56 -16.31 -21.12
N GLN A 193 16.03 -17.35 -20.42
CA GLN A 193 16.34 -18.65 -21.01
C GLN A 193 15.43 -19.77 -20.46
N PRO A 194 15.22 -20.87 -21.22
CA PRO A 194 14.37 -21.98 -20.78
C PRO A 194 14.88 -22.77 -19.58
N ASN A 195 16.19 -22.66 -19.27
CA ASN A 195 16.85 -23.31 -18.15
C ASN A 195 17.03 -22.38 -16.93
N GLU A 196 16.43 -21.19 -16.97
CA GLU A 196 16.37 -20.26 -15.85
C GLU A 196 15.02 -20.41 -15.13
N PHE A 197 15.02 -20.17 -13.83
CA PHE A 197 13.81 -20.11 -13.01
C PHE A 197 13.91 -18.93 -12.03
N SER A 198 12.77 -18.40 -11.64
CA SER A 198 12.64 -17.42 -10.57
C SER A 198 12.03 -18.08 -9.34
N LEU A 199 12.57 -17.76 -8.16
CA LEU A 199 12.13 -18.33 -6.91
C LEU A 199 11.84 -17.25 -5.87
N SER A 200 10.91 -17.55 -4.97
CA SER A 200 10.60 -16.74 -3.79
C SER A 200 10.26 -17.70 -2.66
N GLN A 201 11.15 -17.82 -1.67
CA GLN A 201 11.07 -18.88 -0.67
C GLN A 201 11.53 -18.43 0.70
N LEU A 202 11.07 -19.18 1.70
CA LEU A 202 11.51 -19.13 3.09
C LEU A 202 12.13 -20.48 3.45
N TRP A 203 13.27 -20.43 4.12
CA TRP A 203 14.03 -21.59 4.57
C TRP A 203 14.17 -21.57 6.09
N ILE A 204 14.01 -22.74 6.71
CA ILE A 204 14.40 -22.99 8.09
C ILE A 204 15.50 -24.05 8.05
N LEU A 205 16.67 -23.70 8.57
CA LEU A 205 17.85 -24.55 8.57
C LEU A 205 18.10 -25.09 9.99
N GLY A 206 18.45 -26.36 10.09
CA GLY A 206 18.93 -27.01 11.31
C GLY A 206 20.24 -27.74 11.05
N GLY A 207 21.16 -27.71 12.01
CA GLY A 207 22.49 -28.31 11.88
C GLY A 207 23.51 -27.36 11.22
N SER A 208 24.69 -27.90 10.90
CA SER A 208 25.82 -27.17 10.34
C SER A 208 25.94 -27.36 8.83
N PHE A 209 26.30 -26.31 8.11
CA PHE A 209 26.47 -26.32 6.65
C PHE A 209 27.47 -27.38 6.13
N ALA A 210 28.37 -27.88 6.98
CA ALA A 210 29.44 -28.79 6.59
C ALA A 210 29.11 -30.28 6.80
N TYR A 211 28.18 -30.63 7.69
CA TYR A 211 28.05 -32.02 8.15
C TYR A 211 26.60 -32.54 8.29
N ASP A 212 25.67 -31.72 8.75
CA ASP A 212 24.34 -32.18 9.20
C ASP A 212 23.21 -31.18 8.91
N LEU A 213 23.31 -30.49 7.78
CA LEU A 213 22.31 -29.52 7.33
C LEU A 213 20.99 -30.20 6.97
N ASN A 214 19.93 -29.79 7.66
CA ASN A 214 18.55 -30.10 7.35
C ASN A 214 17.82 -28.80 7.00
N SER A 215 17.10 -28.76 5.88
CA SER A 215 16.29 -27.59 5.49
C SER A 215 14.81 -27.95 5.35
N ILE A 216 13.95 -27.02 5.77
CA ILE A 216 12.53 -26.99 5.42
C ILE A 216 12.31 -25.72 4.60
N GLU A 217 11.79 -25.90 3.39
CA GLU A 217 11.66 -24.83 2.41
C GLU A 217 10.23 -24.73 1.91
N ALA A 218 9.70 -23.52 1.84
CA ALA A 218 8.37 -23.25 1.32
C ALA A 218 8.34 -21.96 0.52
N GLY A 219 7.66 -21.96 -0.62
CA GLY A 219 7.65 -20.81 -1.50
C GLY A 219 6.98 -21.00 -2.85
N TRP A 220 7.33 -20.12 -3.77
CA TRP A 220 6.87 -20.07 -5.15
C TRP A 220 8.08 -20.22 -6.09
N GLN A 221 7.88 -20.94 -7.19
CA GLN A 221 8.85 -21.10 -8.29
C GLN A 221 8.12 -21.01 -9.63
N ALA A 222 8.75 -20.42 -10.66
CA ALA A 222 8.36 -20.56 -12.06
C ALA A 222 9.49 -20.22 -13.03
#